data_AF-B0I243-F1
#
_entry.id   AF-B0I243-F1
#
_cell.length_a   1.000
_cell.length_b   1.000
_cell.length_c   1.000
_cell.angle_alpha   90.00
_cell.angle_beta   90.00
_cell.angle_gamma   90.00
#
_symmetry.space_group_name_H-M   'P 1'
#
loop_
_entity.id
_entity.type
_entity.pdbx_description
1 polymer ?
#
loop_
_entity_poly.entity_id
_entity_poly.type
_entity_poly.pdbx_seq_one_letter_code
_entity_poly.pdbx_strand_id
1 'polypeptide(L)' 'VVMNPVDHPHGGGEGRASIGRKKPTTPWGYPALGRRSRKRNKYSNSLILRRRSK' A
#
# COMPACT_ATOMS: atom_id res chain seq x y z
N VAL A 1 11.77 7.79 7.98
CA VAL A 1 11.61 7.74 6.51
C VAL A 1 12.82 8.44 5.89
N VAL A 2 13.28 8.07 4.69
CA VAL A 2 14.59 8.54 4.17
C VAL A 2 14.48 9.39 2.88
N MET A 3 13.40 9.25 2.11
CA MET A 3 13.24 9.92 0.82
C MET A 3 12.77 11.39 0.95
N ASN A 4 12.96 12.18 -0.10
CA ASN A 4 12.40 13.53 -0.21
C ASN A 4 10.88 13.47 -0.46
N PRO A 5 10.11 14.55 -0.16
CA PRO A 5 8.66 14.58 -0.38
C PRO A 5 8.20 14.32 -1.82
N VAL A 6 9.05 14.66 -2.81
CA VAL A 6 8.77 14.43 -4.24
C VAL A 6 8.83 12.95 -4.61
N ASP A 7 9.70 12.18 -3.96
CA ASP A 7 9.97 10.79 -4.31
C ASP A 7 9.05 9.80 -3.57
N HIS A 8 8.60 10.17 -2.37
CA HIS A 8 7.76 9.30 -1.56
C HIS A 8 6.70 10.07 -0.77
N PRO A 9 5.45 9.57 -0.67
CA PRO A 9 4.40 10.22 0.12
C PRO A 9 4.62 10.27 1.64
N HIS A 10 5.74 9.72 2.12
CA HIS A 10 6.17 9.76 3.52
C HIS A 10 7.51 10.51 3.67
N GLY A 11 8.06 11.01 2.55
CA GLY A 11 9.34 11.69 2.52
C GLY A 11 9.28 13.07 3.16
N GLY A 12 10.46 13.55 3.56
CA GLY A 12 10.64 14.81 4.28
C GLY A 12 10.56 14.70 5.80
N GLY A 13 10.76 15.86 6.45
CA GLY A 13 10.90 16.02 7.89
C GLY A 13 12.32 16.45 8.27
N GLU A 14 12.44 17.34 9.25
CA GLU A 14 13.71 17.92 9.73
C GLU A 14 14.63 16.89 10.44
N GLY A 15 14.25 15.62 10.45
CA GLY A 15 14.95 14.51 11.11
C GLY A 15 14.24 13.19 10.83
N ARG A 16 14.08 12.33 11.84
CA ARG A 16 13.29 11.10 11.68
C ARG A 16 11.79 11.42 11.62
N ALA A 17 11.21 11.41 10.43
CA ALA A 17 9.76 11.53 10.27
C ALA A 17 9.03 10.21 10.52
N SER A 18 7.92 10.30 11.25
CA SER A 18 6.86 9.30 11.28
C SER A 18 6.01 9.39 10.01
N ILE A 19 5.16 8.39 9.75
CA ILE A 19 4.40 8.25 8.50
C ILE A 19 3.46 9.45 8.22
N GLY A 20 3.01 10.17 9.26
CA GLY A 20 2.20 11.40 9.16
C GLY A 20 0.79 11.24 8.54
N ARG A 21 0.48 10.08 7.96
CA ARG A 21 -0.79 9.76 7.28
C ARG A 21 -1.52 8.64 8.02
N LYS A 22 -2.86 8.66 7.94
CA LYS A 22 -3.75 7.66 8.57
C LYS A 22 -3.45 6.22 8.16
N LYS A 23 -2.89 6.00 6.96
CA LYS A 23 -2.47 4.69 6.46
C LYS A 23 -1.10 4.80 5.80
N PRO A 24 -0.23 3.79 5.93
CA PRO A 24 1.00 3.73 5.15
C PRO A 24 0.65 3.60 3.67
N THR A 25 1.41 4.30 2.84
CA THR A 25 1.22 4.40 1.40
C THR A 25 2.46 3.90 0.67
N THR A 26 2.21 3.28 -0.49
CA THR A 26 3.23 2.99 -1.51
C THR A 26 3.78 4.30 -2.10
N PRO A 27 4.93 4.28 -2.79
CA PRO A 27 5.48 5.45 -3.48
C PRO A 27 4.48 6.13 -4.42
N TRP A 28 3.56 5.34 -5.02
CA TRP A 28 2.53 5.80 -5.94
C TRP A 28 1.22 6.22 -5.26
N GLY A 29 1.20 6.34 -3.93
CA GLY A 29 0.04 6.85 -3.18
C GLY A 29 -1.06 5.83 -2.85
N TYR A 30 -0.94 4.57 -3.27
CA TYR A 30 -1.90 3.53 -2.84
C TYR A 30 -1.66 3.08 -1.40
N PRO A 31 -2.69 2.64 -0.65
CA PRO A 31 -2.51 2.05 0.68
C PRO A 31 -1.66 0.77 0.63
N ALA A 32 -0.60 0.72 1.44
CA ALA A 32 0.32 -0.42 1.53
C ALA A 32 -0.27 -1.58 2.34
N LEU A 33 -1.09 -1.27 3.35
CA LEU A 33 -1.67 -2.27 4.25
C LEU A 33 -3.18 -2.42 4.06
N GLY A 34 -3.67 -3.65 4.19
CA GLY A 34 -5.11 -3.98 4.22
C GLY A 34 -5.83 -3.96 2.87
N ARG A 35 -5.27 -3.36 1.81
CA ARG A 35 -5.93 -3.31 0.49
C ARG A 35 -5.71 -4.59 -0.30
N ARG A 36 -6.81 -5.27 -0.69
CA ARG A 36 -6.75 -6.40 -1.65
C ARG A 36 -6.51 -5.83 -3.06
N SER A 37 -5.43 -6.26 -3.70
CA SER A 37 -5.04 -5.81 -5.06
C SER A 37 -5.58 -6.69 -6.20
N ARG A 38 -6.16 -7.85 -5.90
CA ARG A 38 -6.71 -8.75 -6.93
C ARG A 38 -7.93 -8.11 -7.60
N LYS A 39 -7.94 -8.08 -8.94
CA LYS A 39 -9.09 -7.67 -9.75
C LYS A 39 -10.34 -8.50 -9.43
N ARG A 40 -11.49 -7.83 -9.26
CA ARG A 40 -12.75 -8.44 -8.84
C ARG A 40 -13.29 -9.46 -9.83
N ASN A 41 -13.13 -9.25 -11.13
CA ASN A 41 -13.75 -10.06 -12.19
C ASN A 41 -12.75 -10.88 -13.03
N LYS A 42 -11.71 -11.44 -12.40
CA LYS A 42 -10.74 -12.27 -13.13
C LYS A 42 -11.37 -13.63 -13.46
N TYR A 43 -11.20 -14.13 -14.70
CA TYR A 43 -11.73 -15.43 -15.15
C TYR A 43 -11.42 -16.59 -14.16
N SER A 44 -10.19 -16.60 -13.63
CA SER A 44 -9.75 -17.60 -12.64
C SER A 44 -10.49 -17.57 -11.29
N ASN A 45 -11.46 -16.67 -11.06
CA ASN A 45 -12.24 -16.65 -9.84
C ASN A 45 -13.11 -17.90 -9.68
N SER A 46 -13.62 -18.47 -10.77
CA SER A 46 -14.40 -19.72 -10.74
C SER A 46 -13.56 -20.91 -10.29
N LEU A 47 -12.24 -20.84 -10.48
CA LEU A 47 -11.29 -21.89 -10.11
C LEU A 47 -10.80 -21.77 -8.66
N ILE A 48 -11.20 -20.73 -7.92
CA ILE A 48 -10.77 -20.53 -6.52
C ILE A 48 -11.75 -21.20 -5.57
N LEU A 49 -11.36 -22.36 -5.03
CA LEU A 49 -12.14 -23.08 -4.01
C LEU A 49 -12.07 -22.40 -2.63
N ARG A 50 -10.87 -22.01 -2.17
CA ARG A 50 -10.68 -21.35 -0.88
C ARG A 50 -9.60 -20.27 -0.97
N ARG A 51 -9.85 -19.11 -0.37
CA ARG A 51 -8.84 -18.05 -0.24
C ARG A 51 -7.96 -18.34 0.97
N ARG A 52 -6.65 -18.08 0.87
CA ARG A 52 -5.73 -18.14 2.00
C ARG A 52 -6.21 -17.16 3.08
N SER A 53 -6.36 -17.62 4.32
CA SER A 53 -6.54 -16.75 5.49
C SER A 53 -5.29 -15.90 5.66
N LYS A 54 -5.49 -14.63 6.00
CA LYS A 54 -4.37 -13.71 6.23
C LYS A 54 -3.84 -13.86 7.64
#